data_AF-A0AAW6VFD9-F1
#
_entry.id   AF-A0AAW6VFD9-F1
#
_cell.length_a   1.000
_cell.length_b   1.000
_cell.length_c   1.000
_cell.angle_alpha   90.00
_cell.angle_beta   90.00
_cell.angle_gamma   90.00
#
_symmetry.space_group_name_H-M   'P 1'
#
loop_
_entity.id
_entity.type
_entity.pdbx_description
1 polymer ?
#
loop_
_entity_poly.entity_id
_entity_poly.type
_entity_poly.pdbx_seq_one_letter_code
_entity_poly.pdbx_strand_id
1 'polypeptide(L)'
;MKKEKYISAIFAFILWGSWSYFVNIEDENRFISSFFQGIASFIITLFMVRLIIVFSNMFTNSSIYIISILTVLATSSIVFIGHLIINTQNIFYTIAPTVIVAFIFSLFIAKKYQKSITKDKNER
;
A
#
# COMPACT_ATOMS: atom_id res chain seq x y z
N MET A 1 0.78 -18.83 -4.83
CA MET A 1 0.11 -17.54 -5.13
C MET A 1 -1.03 -17.14 -4.18
N LYS A 2 -2.16 -17.88 -4.04
CA LYS A 2 -3.25 -17.43 -3.13
C LYS A 2 -2.83 -17.40 -1.66
N LYS A 3 -2.16 -18.46 -1.17
CA LYS A 3 -1.69 -18.56 0.22
C LYS A 3 -0.66 -17.47 0.59
N GLU A 4 0.37 -17.29 -0.23
CA GLU A 4 1.39 -16.24 -0.02
C GLU A 4 0.77 -14.86 0.14
N LYS A 5 -0.23 -14.51 -0.68
CA LYS A 5 -0.91 -13.21 -0.60
C LYS A 5 -1.55 -12.96 0.77
N TYR A 6 -2.25 -13.95 1.32
CA TYR A 6 -2.87 -13.82 2.65
C TYR A 6 -1.83 -13.79 3.75
N ILE A 7 -0.77 -14.60 3.64
CA ILE A 7 0.35 -14.58 4.58
C ILE A 7 1.02 -13.20 4.60
N SER A 8 1.32 -12.62 3.43
CA SER A 8 1.85 -11.26 3.32
C SER A 8 0.91 -10.22 3.92
N ALA A 9 -0.40 -10.35 3.73
CA ALA A 9 -1.38 -9.43 4.31
C ALA A 9 -1.41 -9.53 5.84
N ILE A 10 -1.34 -10.74 6.41
CA ILE A 10 -1.26 -10.95 7.87
C ILE A 10 0.04 -10.35 8.42
N PHE A 11 1.18 -10.57 7.76
CA PHE A 11 2.42 -9.94 8.18
C PHE A 11 2.37 -8.42 8.09
N ALA A 12 1.75 -7.87 7.05
CA ALA A 12 1.55 -6.43 6.92
C ALA A 12 0.65 -5.89 8.05
N PHE A 13 -0.41 -6.61 8.43
CA PHE A 13 -1.26 -6.26 9.58
C PHE A 13 -0.42 -6.15 10.86
N ILE A 14 0.33 -7.20 11.17
CA ILE A 14 1.11 -7.28 12.41
C ILE A 14 2.20 -6.21 12.41
N LEU A 15 3.02 -6.16 11.36
CA LEU A 15 4.16 -5.25 11.27
C LEU A 15 3.73 -3.78 11.39
N TRP A 16 2.76 -3.36 10.58
CA TRP A 16 2.39 -1.95 10.50
C TRP A 16 1.46 -1.52 11.63
N GLY A 17 0.65 -2.45 12.15
CA GLY A 17 -0.09 -2.22 13.39
C GLY A 17 0.85 -2.01 14.58
N SER A 18 1.82 -2.91 14.78
CA SER A 18 2.82 -2.77 15.83
C SER A 18 3.68 -1.51 15.68
N TRP A 19 4.06 -1.15 14.45
CA TRP A 19 4.78 0.11 14.19
C TRP A 19 3.96 1.33 14.61
N SER A 20 2.68 1.40 14.21
CA SER A 20 1.79 2.49 14.60
C SER A 20 1.61 2.59 16.11
N TYR A 21 1.49 1.46 16.80
CA TYR A 21 1.45 1.44 18.26
C TYR A 21 2.71 2.04 18.88
N PHE A 22 3.88 1.63 18.40
CA PHE A 22 5.18 2.08 18.92
C PHE A 22 5.40 3.58 18.70
N VAL A 23 5.12 4.08 17.50
CA VAL A 23 5.30 5.50 17.15
C VAL A 23 4.36 6.43 17.92
N ASN A 24 3.19 5.92 18.32
CA ASN A 24 2.19 6.68 19.06
C ASN A 24 2.10 6.21 20.52
N ILE A 25 3.20 5.79 21.15
CA ILE A 25 3.16 5.20 22.50
C ILE A 25 2.55 6.14 23.56
N GLU A 26 2.74 7.45 23.39
CA GLU A 26 2.21 8.51 24.26
C GLU A 26 0.79 8.96 23.90
N ASP A 27 0.24 8.49 22.77
CA ASP A 27 -1.09 8.84 22.29
C ASP A 27 -2.17 8.01 23.02
N GLU A 28 -3.24 8.66 23.46
CA GLU A 28 -4.41 8.00 24.05
C GLU A 28 -5.09 7.07 23.03
N ASN A 29 -5.07 7.44 21.74
CA ASN A 29 -5.69 6.70 20.65
C ASN A 29 -4.78 5.61 20.05
N ARG A 30 -3.62 5.31 20.66
CA ARG A 30 -2.61 4.39 20.10
C ARG A 30 -3.15 3.01 19.73
N PHE A 31 -4.08 2.46 20.52
CA PHE A 31 -4.66 1.15 20.24
C PHE A 31 -5.54 1.19 18.99
N ILE A 32 -6.41 2.21 18.87
CA ILE A 32 -7.29 2.40 17.72
C ILE A 32 -6.45 2.67 16.47
N SER A 33 -5.45 3.55 16.58
CA SER A 33 -4.49 3.86 15.52
C SER A 33 -3.72 2.61 15.05
N SER A 34 -3.26 1.77 15.98
CA SER A 34 -2.55 0.52 15.64
C SER A 34 -3.44 -0.47 14.91
N PHE A 35 -4.67 -0.65 15.38
CA PHE A 35 -5.61 -1.59 14.80
C PHE A 35 -6.07 -1.14 13.42
N PHE A 36 -6.38 0.16 13.27
CA PHE A 36 -6.69 0.77 12.00
C PHE A 36 -5.54 0.60 11.00
N GLN A 37 -4.31 0.93 11.39
CA GLN A 37 -3.14 0.80 10.50
C GLN A 37 -2.92 -0.65 10.07
N GLY A 38 -3.10 -1.60 10.98
CA GLY A 38 -3.04 -3.03 10.68
C GLY A 38 -4.10 -3.44 9.65
N ILE A 39 -5.37 -3.10 9.89
CA ILE A 39 -6.47 -3.41 8.96
C ILE A 39 -6.25 -2.78 7.59
N ALA A 40 -5.89 -1.50 7.55
CA ALA A 40 -5.64 -0.79 6.31
C ALA A 40 -4.52 -1.46 5.51
N SER A 41 -3.42 -1.81 6.18
CA SER A 41 -2.28 -2.50 5.57
C SER A 41 -2.64 -3.88 5.06
N PHE A 42 -3.45 -4.64 5.80
CA PHE A 42 -3.98 -5.94 5.37
C PHE A 42 -4.79 -5.80 4.08
N ILE A 43 -5.77 -4.89 4.06
CA ILE A 43 -6.65 -4.66 2.91
C ILE A 43 -5.85 -4.19 1.71
N ILE A 44 -4.99 -3.18 1.88
CA ILE A 44 -4.14 -2.64 0.80
C ILE A 44 -3.29 -3.76 0.22
N THR A 45 -2.64 -4.59 1.05
CA THR A 45 -1.84 -5.74 0.57
C THR A 45 -2.66 -6.70 -0.30
N LEU A 46 -3.95 -6.91 0.03
CA LEU A 46 -4.82 -7.77 -0.78
C LEU A 46 -5.23 -7.15 -2.13
N PHE A 47 -5.32 -5.83 -2.24
CA PHE A 47 -5.89 -5.18 -3.43
C PHE A 47 -4.89 -4.38 -4.26
N MET A 48 -3.71 -4.05 -3.72
CA MET A 48 -2.75 -3.15 -4.36
C MET A 48 -2.33 -3.61 -5.76
N VAL A 49 -2.09 -4.91 -5.95
CA VAL A 49 -1.76 -5.46 -7.29
C VAL A 49 -2.90 -5.22 -8.29
N ARG A 50 -4.17 -5.37 -7.87
CA ARG A 50 -5.31 -5.11 -8.74
C ARG A 50 -5.40 -3.62 -9.08
N LEU A 51 -5.15 -2.74 -8.11
CA LEU A 51 -5.14 -1.30 -8.32
C LEU A 51 -4.06 -0.88 -9.32
N ILE A 52 -2.86 -1.45 -9.23
CA ILE A 52 -1.76 -1.21 -10.17
C ILE A 52 -2.16 -1.63 -11.60
N ILE A 53 -2.81 -2.79 -11.75
CA ILE A 53 -3.30 -3.28 -13.04
C ILE A 53 -4.36 -2.32 -13.60
N VAL A 54 -5.32 -1.89 -12.78
CA VAL A 54 -6.36 -0.93 -13.19
C VAL A 54 -5.74 0.37 -13.68
N PHE A 55 -4.81 0.96 -12.93
CA PHE A 55 -4.13 2.20 -13.35
C PHE A 55 -3.24 1.99 -14.56
N SER A 56 -2.55 0.87 -14.68
CA SER A 56 -1.73 0.54 -15.86
C SER A 56 -2.58 0.43 -17.14
N ASN A 57 -3.79 -0.10 -17.04
CA ASN A 57 -4.72 -0.22 -18.17
C ASN A 57 -5.40 1.12 -18.49
N MET A 58 -5.79 1.88 -17.47
CA MET A 58 -6.43 3.18 -17.63
C MET A 58 -5.48 4.22 -18.24
N PHE A 59 -4.23 4.23 -17.81
CA PHE A 59 -3.20 5.15 -18.31
C PHE A 59 -2.21 4.42 -19.22
N THR A 60 -2.75 3.89 -20.33
CA THR A 60 -1.95 3.17 -21.33
C THR A 60 -0.76 4.03 -21.80
N ASN A 61 0.43 3.43 -21.88
CA ASN A 61 1.73 4.08 -22.22
C ASN A 61 2.31 5.02 -21.15
N SER A 62 1.71 5.14 -19.97
CA SER A 62 2.32 5.89 -18.89
C SER A 62 3.53 5.18 -18.30
N SER A 63 4.46 5.97 -17.77
CA SER A 63 5.64 5.44 -17.07
C SER A 63 5.24 4.67 -15.81
N ILE A 64 6.02 3.63 -15.47
CA ILE A 64 5.86 2.88 -14.20
C ILE A 64 5.89 3.79 -12.98
N TYR A 65 6.60 4.93 -13.04
CA TYR A 65 6.65 5.92 -11.97
C TYR A 65 5.28 6.57 -11.75
N ILE A 66 4.59 6.97 -12.82
CA ILE A 66 3.25 7.58 -12.75
C ILE A 66 2.26 6.59 -12.14
N ILE A 67 2.24 5.35 -12.63
CA ILE A 67 1.36 4.30 -12.10
C ILE A 67 1.64 4.05 -10.61
N SER A 68 2.92 4.04 -10.23
CA SER A 68 3.32 3.78 -8.85
C SER A 68 2.93 4.92 -7.92
N ILE A 69 3.17 6.16 -8.34
CA ILE A 69 2.78 7.38 -7.61
C ILE A 69 1.27 7.40 -7.40
N LEU A 70 0.47 7.18 -8.46
CA LEU A 70 -0.99 7.18 -8.36
C LEU A 70 -1.51 6.09 -7.40
N THR A 71 -0.95 4.89 -7.49
CA THR A 71 -1.31 3.77 -6.59
C THR A 71 -1.04 4.12 -5.13
N VAL A 72 0.16 4.66 -4.85
CA VAL A 72 0.56 5.02 -3.49
C VAL A 72 -0.27 6.19 -2.99
N LEU A 73 -0.46 7.25 -3.78
CA LEU A 73 -1.30 8.39 -3.42
C LEU A 73 -2.73 7.95 -3.07
N ALA A 74 -3.34 7.10 -3.90
CA ALA A 74 -4.69 6.61 -3.64
C ALA A 74 -4.78 5.83 -2.31
N THR A 75 -3.84 4.92 -2.07
CA THR A 75 -3.84 4.09 -0.86
C THR A 75 -3.44 4.87 0.39
N SER A 76 -2.41 5.71 0.31
CA SER A 76 -1.93 6.53 1.43
C SER A 76 -2.91 7.62 1.83
N SER A 77 -3.68 8.17 0.88
CA SER A 77 -4.72 9.16 1.20
C SER A 77 -5.81 8.58 2.09
N ILE A 78 -6.25 7.34 1.81
CA ILE A 78 -7.24 6.64 2.64
C ILE A 78 -6.70 6.44 4.06
N VAL A 79 -5.44 5.99 4.18
CA VAL A 79 -4.79 5.77 5.48
C VAL A 79 -4.62 7.08 6.24
N PHE A 80 -4.15 8.14 5.58
CA PHE A 80 -3.94 9.45 6.16
C PHE A 80 -5.26 10.04 6.69
N ILE A 81 -6.33 10.00 5.89
CA ILE A 81 -7.66 10.48 6.31
C ILE A 81 -8.18 9.67 7.50
N GLY A 82 -8.00 8.35 7.51
CA GLY A 82 -8.40 7.53 8.66
C GLY A 82 -7.67 7.91 9.95
N HIS A 83 -6.36 8.18 9.88
CA HIS A 83 -5.61 8.67 11.04
C HIS A 83 -6.02 10.08 11.48
N LEU A 84 -6.43 10.96 10.56
CA LEU A 84 -7.03 12.25 10.91
C LEU A 84 -8.33 12.07 11.69
N ILE A 85 -9.22 11.16 11.25
CA ILE A 85 -10.49 10.88 11.93
C ILE A 85 -10.25 10.30 13.33
N ILE A 86 -9.23 9.46 13.49
CA ILE A 86 -8.84 8.87 14.77
C ILE A 86 -8.16 9.91 15.70
N ASN A 87 -7.76 11.08 15.17
CA ASN A 87 -6.91 12.05 15.87
C ASN A 87 -5.59 11.42 16.35
N THR A 88 -4.93 10.65 15.48
CA THR A 88 -3.60 10.11 15.76
C THR A 88 -2.58 11.25 15.80
N GLN A 89 -1.74 11.31 16.84
CA GLN A 89 -0.77 12.39 17.03
C GLN A 89 0.31 12.42 15.94
N ASN A 90 1.04 11.30 15.77
CA ASN A 90 2.24 11.25 14.92
C ASN A 90 1.94 10.64 13.54
N ILE A 91 0.96 11.19 12.80
CA ILE A 91 0.50 10.63 11.52
C ILE A 91 1.65 10.44 10.52
N PHE A 92 2.50 11.47 10.35
CA PHE A 92 3.60 11.42 9.38
C PHE A 92 4.53 10.23 9.63
N TYR A 93 5.00 10.07 10.87
CA TYR A 93 5.89 8.96 11.25
C TYR A 93 5.19 7.60 11.24
N THR A 94 3.87 7.59 11.44
CA THR A 94 3.05 6.37 11.36
C THR A 94 2.98 5.82 9.93
N ILE A 95 2.86 6.68 8.93
CA ILE A 95 2.62 6.27 7.53
C ILE A 95 3.87 6.32 6.64
N ALA A 96 4.88 7.14 6.97
CA ALA A 96 6.07 7.31 6.11
C ALA A 96 6.73 5.99 5.67
N PRO A 97 7.02 5.01 6.56
CA PRO A 97 7.64 3.77 6.13
C PRO A 97 6.71 2.90 5.29
N THR A 98 5.38 2.91 5.55
CA THR A 98 4.43 2.14 4.75
C THR A 98 4.31 2.68 3.33
N VAL A 99 4.32 4.01 3.18
CA VAL A 99 4.32 4.71 1.89
C VAL A 99 5.57 4.37 1.08
N ILE A 100 6.76 4.37 1.70
CA ILE A 100 8.03 4.04 1.03
C ILE A 100 8.01 2.60 0.53
N VAL A 101 7.63 1.65 1.39
CA VAL A 101 7.56 0.23 1.03
C VAL A 101 6.52 -0.01 -0.06
N ALA A 102 5.35 0.63 0.04
CA ALA A 102 4.30 0.56 -0.97
C ALA A 102 4.81 1.10 -2.33
N PHE A 103 5.56 2.20 -2.33
CA PHE A 103 6.11 2.76 -3.57
C PHE A 103 7.09 1.83 -4.26
N ILE A 104 8.05 1.26 -3.52
CA ILE A 104 9.03 0.30 -4.05
C ILE A 104 8.31 -0.95 -4.60
N PHE A 105 7.36 -1.49 -3.84
CA PHE A 105 6.56 -2.63 -4.26
C PHE A 105 5.77 -2.31 -5.54
N SER A 106 5.16 -1.13 -5.62
CA SER A 106 4.39 -0.70 -6.78
C SER A 106 5.25 -0.61 -8.04
N LEU A 107 6.46 -0.04 -7.94
CA LEU A 107 7.40 0.03 -9.06
C LEU A 107 7.75 -1.36 -9.59
N PHE A 108 8.02 -2.31 -8.69
CA PHE A 108 8.35 -3.67 -9.07
C PHE A 108 7.20 -4.37 -9.81
N ILE A 109 5.98 -4.25 -9.29
CA ILE A 109 4.80 -4.89 -9.88
C ILE A 109 4.40 -4.21 -11.19
N ALA A 110 4.42 -2.88 -11.27
CA ALA A 110 4.14 -2.14 -12.50
C ALA A 110 5.12 -2.52 -13.62
N LYS A 111 6.43 -2.59 -13.31
CA LYS A 111 7.45 -3.04 -14.26
C LYS A 111 7.23 -4.48 -14.72
N LYS A 112 6.89 -5.38 -13.80
CA LYS A 112 6.58 -6.78 -14.12
C LYS A 112 5.37 -6.89 -15.04
N TYR A 113 4.32 -6.12 -14.78
CA TYR A 113 3.09 -6.12 -15.57
C TYR A 113 3.30 -5.56 -16.98
N GLN A 114 4.02 -4.44 -17.11
CA GLN A 114 4.36 -3.87 -18.42
C GLN A 114 5.15 -4.86 -19.28
N LYS A 115 6.13 -5.57 -18.67
CA LYS A 115 6.90 -6.61 -19.38
C LYS A 115 6.02 -7.77 -19.86
N SER A 116 5.02 -8.20 -19.09
CA SER A 116 4.08 -9.24 -19.54
C SER A 116 3.24 -8.77 -20.73
N ILE A 117 2.75 -7.54 -20.74
CA ILE A 117 1.98 -6.99 -21.87
C ILE A 117 2.84 -6.92 -23.14
N THR A 118 4.09 -6.45 -23.03
CA THR A 118 4.99 -6.39 -24.18
C THR A 118 5.30 -7.77 -24.74
N LYS A 119 5.48 -8.78 -23.88
CA LYS A 119 5.72 -10.15 -24.32
C LYS A 119 4.52 -10.71 -25.10
N ASP A 120 3.30 -10.56 -24.57
CA ASP A 120 2.09 -11.04 -25.23
C ASP A 120 1.83 -10.37 -26.59
N LYS A 121 2.29 -9.11 -26.78
CA LYS A 121 2.20 -8.42 -28.08
C LYS A 121 3.22 -8.92 -29.11
N ASN A 122 4.37 -9.44 -28.68
CA ASN A 122 5.41 -9.94 -29.58
C ASN A 122 5.17 -11.40 -29.99
N GLU A 123 4.32 -12.13 -29.27
CA GLU A 123 3.92 -13.52 -29.55
C GLU A 123 2.63 -13.62 -30.40
N ARG A 124 2.02 -12.49 -30.77
CA ARG A 124 0.85 -12.39 -31.66
C ARG A 124 1.24 -11.74 -32.98
#